data_AF-A0A484Z5E8-F1
#
_entry.id   AF-A0A484Z5E8-F1
#
_cell.length_a   1.000
_cell.length_b   1.000
_cell.length_c   1.000
_cell.angle_alpha   90.00
_cell.angle_beta   90.00
_cell.angle_gamma   90.00
#
_symmetry.space_group_name_H-M   'P 1'
#
loop_
_entity.id
_entity.type
_entity.pdbx_description
1 polymer ?
#
loop_
_entity_poly.entity_id
_entity_poly.type
_entity_poly.pdbx_seq_one_letter_code
_entity_poly.pdbx_strand_id
1 'polypeptide(L)'
;MRSASRGVKSYIKTIGLFNSKAENVIKTCRILLEQHGGEVPEDRAALEALPGVGRKTANVVLNTAFGWPTIAVDTHIFPRLKPD
;
A
#
# COMPACT_ATOMS: atom_id res chain seq x y z
N MET A 1 6.69 20.06 5.03
CA MET A 1 6.71 18.73 4.36
C MET A 1 8.09 18.05 4.35
N ARG A 2 9.22 18.76 4.15
CA ARG A 2 10.58 18.17 4.15
C ARG A 2 11.05 17.53 5.48
N SER A 3 10.48 17.87 6.64
CA SER A 3 10.86 17.25 7.92
C SER A 3 10.24 15.86 8.12
N ALA A 4 8.97 15.69 7.77
CA ALA A 4 8.24 14.43 7.96
C ALA A 4 8.84 13.29 7.12
N SER A 5 9.15 13.53 5.84
CA SER A 5 9.79 12.50 5.01
C SER A 5 11.20 12.16 5.50
N ARG A 6 11.98 13.14 5.99
CA ARG A 6 13.31 12.87 6.58
C ARG A 6 13.22 12.00 7.83
N GLY A 7 12.20 12.23 8.68
CA GLY A 7 11.91 11.38 9.82
C GLY A 7 11.59 9.95 9.39
N VAL A 8 10.61 9.76 8.50
CA VAL A 8 10.26 8.42 8.01
C VAL A 8 11.47 7.73 7.35
N LYS A 9 12.24 8.44 6.52
CA LYS A 9 13.44 7.91 5.86
C LYS A 9 14.46 7.37 6.85
N SER A 10 14.67 8.00 8.02
CA SER A 10 15.63 7.49 9.02
C SER A 10 15.16 6.18 9.67
N TYR A 11 13.85 5.99 9.85
CA TYR A 11 13.26 4.76 10.39
C TYR A 11 13.31 3.60 9.40
N ILE A 12 13.10 3.86 8.10
CA ILE A 12 13.00 2.80 7.08
C ILE A 12 14.24 2.69 6.18
N LYS A 13 15.36 3.33 6.54
CA LYS A 13 16.60 3.36 5.73
C LYS A 13 17.18 1.99 5.40
N THR A 14 16.85 0.96 6.19
CA THR A 14 17.30 -0.43 5.99
C THR A 14 16.52 -1.15 4.89
N ILE A 15 15.40 -0.57 4.43
CA ILE A 15 14.52 -1.17 3.43
C ILE A 15 14.91 -0.67 2.03
N GLY A 16 14.98 -1.56 1.05
CA GLY A 16 15.15 -1.18 -0.35
C GLY A 16 14.07 -0.20 -0.83
N LEU A 17 14.47 0.79 -1.63
CA LEU A 17 13.62 1.87 -2.16
C LEU A 17 13.02 2.79 -1.07
N PHE A 18 13.68 2.92 0.10
CA PHE A 18 13.17 3.71 1.23
C PHE A 18 12.87 5.17 0.88
N ASN A 19 13.60 5.78 -0.06
CA ASN A 19 13.36 7.17 -0.47
C ASN A 19 11.95 7.35 -1.02
N SER A 20 11.57 6.55 -2.02
CA SER A 20 10.25 6.60 -2.64
C SER A 20 9.16 6.10 -1.69
N LYS A 21 9.44 5.07 -0.89
CA LYS A 21 8.48 4.55 0.11
C LYS A 21 8.13 5.59 1.17
N ALA A 22 9.13 6.29 1.71
CA ALA A 22 8.88 7.34 2.70
C ALA A 22 8.02 8.47 2.13
N GLU A 23 8.27 8.86 0.88
CA GLU A 23 7.48 9.90 0.21
C GLU A 23 6.05 9.43 -0.05
N ASN A 24 5.87 8.18 -0.48
CA ASN A 24 4.56 7.58 -0.71
C ASN A 24 3.75 7.46 0.58
N VAL A 25 4.36 7.05 1.70
CA VAL A 25 3.70 6.98 3.01
C VAL A 25 3.17 8.35 3.43
N ILE A 26 4.00 9.39 3.39
CA ILE A 26 3.59 10.74 3.78
C ILE A 26 2.45 11.27 2.89
N LYS A 27 2.53 11.05 1.57
CA LYS A 27 1.46 11.46 0.64
C LYS A 27 0.18 10.67 0.89
N THR A 28 0.28 9.37 1.16
CA THR A 28 -0.86 8.52 1.47
C THR A 28 -1.57 9.00 2.73
N CYS A 29 -0.85 9.21 3.85
CA CYS A 29 -1.44 9.74 5.08
C CYS A 29 -2.14 11.07 4.85
N ARG A 30 -1.56 11.94 4.01
CA ARG A 30 -2.18 13.22 3.66
C ARG A 30 -3.51 13.04 2.91
N ILE A 31 -3.54 12.18 1.89
CA ILE A 31 -4.77 11.90 1.13
C ILE A 31 -5.83 11.29 2.04
N LEU A 32 -5.46 10.37 2.93
CA LEU A 32 -6.39 9.78 3.90
C LEU A 32 -7.01 10.86 4.80
N LEU A 33 -6.21 11.77 5.34
CA LEU A 33 -6.71 12.87 6.17
C LEU A 33 -7.60 13.86 5.39
N GLU A 34 -7.18 14.24 4.18
CA GLU A 34 -7.87 15.26 3.37
C GLU A 34 -9.14 14.74 2.69
N GLN A 35 -9.17 13.47 2.26
CA GLN A 35 -10.23 12.93 1.39
C GLN A 35 -11.04 11.79 2.03
N HIS A 36 -10.50 11.12 3.04
CA HIS A 36 -11.12 9.96 3.67
C HIS A 36 -11.33 10.13 5.19
N GLY A 37 -11.24 11.36 5.70
CA GLY A 37 -11.45 11.64 7.12
C GLY A 37 -10.44 11.00 8.07
N GLY A 38 -9.28 10.58 7.55
CA GLY A 38 -8.26 9.84 8.29
C GLY A 38 -8.46 8.33 8.32
N GLU A 39 -9.49 7.80 7.67
CA GLU A 39 -9.77 6.36 7.61
C GLU A 39 -9.26 5.73 6.31
N VAL A 40 -8.90 4.45 6.37
CA VAL A 40 -8.50 3.68 5.19
C VAL A 40 -9.78 3.27 4.43
N PRO A 41 -9.92 3.61 3.14
CA PRO A 41 -11.12 3.26 2.40
C PRO A 41 -11.23 1.75 2.16
N GLU A 42 -12.41 1.19 2.38
CA GLU A 42 -12.76 -0.19 2.06
C GLU A 42 -13.19 -0.32 0.58
N ASP A 43 -12.43 0.30 -0.33
CA ASP A 43 -12.66 0.21 -1.77
C ASP A 43 -11.34 0.01 -2.52
N ARG A 44 -11.32 -0.95 -3.46
CA ARG A 44 -10.11 -1.29 -4.20
C ARG A 44 -9.63 -0.13 -5.06
N ALA A 45 -10.53 0.58 -5.73
CA ALA A 45 -10.15 1.68 -6.62
C ALA A 45 -9.59 2.86 -5.82
N ALA A 46 -10.20 3.19 -4.69
CA ALA A 46 -9.70 4.18 -3.74
C ALA A 46 -8.33 3.80 -3.17
N LEU A 47 -8.14 2.54 -2.79
CA LEU A 47 -6.84 2.04 -2.32
C LEU A 47 -5.77 2.13 -3.42
N GLU A 48 -6.07 1.70 -4.65
CA GLU A 48 -5.14 1.78 -5.79
C GLU A 48 -4.83 3.22 -6.21
N ALA A 49 -5.67 4.19 -5.86
CA ALA A 49 -5.38 5.62 -6.07
C ALA A 49 -4.33 6.16 -5.08
N LEU A 50 -4.04 5.46 -3.97
CA LEU A 50 -3.06 5.88 -2.99
C LEU A 50 -1.62 5.68 -3.52
N PRO A 51 -0.71 6.65 -3.30
CA PRO A 51 0.68 6.55 -3.77
C PRO A 51 1.40 5.30 -3.25
N GLY A 52 1.90 4.48 -4.16
CA GLY A 52 2.65 3.26 -3.82
C GLY A 52 1.77 2.05 -3.47
N VAL A 53 0.45 2.17 -3.57
CA VAL A 53 -0.49 1.06 -3.42
C VAL A 53 -0.87 0.56 -4.80
N GLY A 54 -0.41 -0.65 -5.15
CA GLY A 54 -0.87 -1.35 -6.34
C GLY A 54 -1.93 -2.39 -6.02
N ARG A 55 -2.45 -3.06 -7.05
CA ARG A 55 -3.49 -4.11 -6.93
C ARG A 55 -3.19 -5.16 -5.87
N LYS A 56 -1.94 -5.64 -5.78
CA LYS A 56 -1.53 -6.59 -4.73
C LYS A 56 -1.79 -6.00 -3.35
N THR A 57 -1.24 -4.81 -3.09
CA THR A 57 -1.34 -4.15 -1.79
C THR A 57 -2.80 -3.88 -1.43
N ALA A 58 -3.61 -3.39 -2.38
CA ALA A 58 -5.03 -3.17 -2.17
C ALA A 58 -5.76 -4.47 -1.77
N ASN A 59 -5.49 -5.58 -2.48
CA ASN A 59 -6.09 -6.88 -2.14
C ASN A 59 -5.61 -7.41 -0.78
N VAL A 60 -4.36 -7.18 -0.38
CA VAL A 60 -3.90 -7.55 0.98
C VAL A 60 -4.68 -6.76 2.03
N VAL A 61 -4.84 -5.45 1.84
CA VAL A 61 -5.58 -4.59 2.78
C VAL A 61 -7.04 -5.04 2.88
N LEU A 62 -7.74 -5.21 1.75
CA LEU A 62 -9.13 -5.66 1.74
C LEU A 62 -9.30 -7.04 2.40
N ASN A 63 -8.39 -7.97 2.14
CA ASN A 63 -8.44 -9.30 2.75
C ASN A 63 -8.13 -9.28 4.25
N THR A 64 -7.03 -8.64 4.66
CA THR A 64 -6.51 -8.74 6.02
C THR A 64 -7.18 -7.76 6.99
N ALA A 65 -7.46 -6.54 6.55
CA ALA A 65 -8.05 -5.51 7.42
C ALA A 65 -9.59 -5.55 7.41
N PHE A 66 -10.20 -5.92 6.29
CA PHE A 66 -11.66 -5.87 6.10
C PHE A 66 -12.32 -7.24 5.85
N GLY A 67 -11.54 -8.32 5.77
CA GLY A 67 -12.08 -9.69 5.65
C GLY A 67 -12.60 -10.08 4.26
N TRP A 68 -12.30 -9.30 3.22
CA TRP A 68 -12.76 -9.61 1.87
C TRP A 68 -12.08 -10.87 1.33
N PRO A 69 -12.77 -11.73 0.56
CA PRO A 69 -12.18 -12.92 -0.04
C PRO A 69 -11.35 -12.58 -1.29
N THR A 70 -10.39 -11.66 -1.17
CA THR A 70 -9.51 -11.25 -2.28
C THR A 70 -8.18 -11.99 -2.24
N ILE A 71 -7.71 -12.45 -3.40
CA ILE A 71 -6.40 -13.09 -3.55
C ILE A 71 -5.36 -12.02 -3.92
N ALA A 72 -4.32 -11.87 -3.10
CA ALA A 72 -3.18 -11.01 -3.39
C ALA A 72 -2.05 -11.81 -4.04
N VAL A 73 -1.99 -11.83 -5.37
CA VAL A 73 -0.96 -12.56 -6.12
C VAL A 73 0.40 -11.87 -5.97
N ASP A 74 1.44 -12.62 -5.59
CA ASP A 74 2.82 -12.14 -5.54
C ASP A 74 3.82 -13.16 -6.09
N THR A 75 5.11 -12.84 -6.02
CA THR A 75 6.19 -13.67 -6.56
C THR A 75 6.30 -15.07 -5.95
N HIS A 76 5.63 -15.35 -4.82
CA HIS A 76 5.59 -16.68 -4.20
C HIS A 76 4.33 -17.46 -4.58
N ILE A 77 3.29 -16.79 -5.08
CA ILE A 77 2.14 -17.44 -5.71
C ILE A 77 2.56 -17.85 -7.12
N PHE A 78 3.16 -19.03 -7.22
CA PHE A 78 3.38 -19.68 -8.50
C PHE A 78 2.02 -20.12 -9.06
N PRO A 79 1.56 -19.63 -10.22
CA PRO A 79 0.34 -20.12 -10.84
C PRO A 79 0.56 -21.60 -11.18
N ARG A 80 -0.07 -22.51 -10.41
CA ARG A 80 -0.01 -23.95 -10.68
C ARG A 80 -1.09 -24.37 -11.68
N LEU A 81 -1.36 -23.52 -12.67
CA LEU A 81 -2.11 -23.88 -13.87
C LEU A 81 -1.07 -24.18 -14.96
N LYS A 82 -0.50 -25.39 -14.90
CA LYS A 82 -0.02 -26.01 -16.14
C LYS A 82 -1.26 -26.63 -16.78
N PRO A 83 -1.63 -26.25 -18.01
CA PRO A 83 -2.58 -27.03 -18.78
C PRO A 83 -1.94 -28.37 -19.13
N ASP A 84 -2.73 -29.44 -19.01
CA ASP A 84 -2.48 -30.72 -19.67
C ASP A 84 -2.70 -30.56 -21.18
#